data_AF-A0A845G891-F1
#
_entry.id   AF-A0A845G891-F1
#
_cell.length_a   1.000
_cell.length_b   1.000
_cell.length_c   1.000
_cell.angle_alpha   90.00
_cell.angle_beta   90.00
_cell.angle_gamma   90.00
#
_symmetry.space_group_name_H-M   'P 1'
#
loop_
_entity.id
_entity.type
_entity.pdbx_description
1 polymer ?
#
loop_
_entity_poly.entity_id
_entity_poly.type
_entity_poly.pdbx_seq_one_letter_code
_entity_poly.pdbx_strand_id
1 'polypeptide(L)'
;MKKRQRPELDPVQLRQIAELTVQALPNVRPPAAGAGTEELKQWHELQVSQIELDMQNMALAELQVERDQAEAGRDSYAALYDQAPAGYLSLDADGRITRANQAAAVLLARALDDLPGRG
;
A
#
# COMPACT_ATOMS: atom_id res chain seq x y z
N MET A 1 -12.02 5.45 9.43
CA MET A 1 -11.87 4.81 8.11
C MET A 1 -11.93 3.29 8.33
N LYS A 2 -12.83 2.56 7.64
CA LYS A 2 -12.86 1.09 7.75
C LYS A 2 -11.63 0.55 7.02
N LYS A 3 -10.81 -0.28 7.66
CA LYS A 3 -9.74 -1.03 6.97
C LYS A 3 -10.41 -1.86 5.87
N ARG A 4 -10.04 -1.65 4.60
CA ARG A 4 -10.39 -2.59 3.53
C ARG A 4 -9.78 -3.94 3.90
N GLN A 5 -10.59 -5.00 3.91
CA GLN A 5 -10.05 -6.35 3.97
C GLN A 5 -9.35 -6.61 2.63
N ARG A 6 -8.09 -7.05 2.70
CA ARG A 6 -7.23 -7.37 1.57
C ARG A 6 -6.97 -8.88 1.57
N PRO A 7 -7.93 -9.69 1.11
CA PRO A 7 -7.82 -11.16 1.11
C PRO A 7 -6.62 -11.66 0.31
N GLU A 8 -6.16 -10.87 -0.66
CA GLU A 8 -4.95 -11.11 -1.45
C GLU A 8 -3.63 -11.07 -0.65
N LEU A 9 -3.67 -10.60 0.60
CA LEU A 9 -2.55 -10.61 1.54
C LEU A 9 -2.62 -11.74 2.58
N ASP A 10 -3.72 -12.51 2.60
CA ASP A 10 -3.88 -13.68 3.48
C ASP A 10 -3.69 -14.96 2.65
N PRO A 11 -2.62 -15.74 2.90
CA PRO A 11 -2.34 -16.97 2.15
C PRO A 11 -3.49 -17.98 2.15
N VAL A 12 -4.27 -18.06 3.24
CA VAL A 12 -5.37 -19.04 3.35
C VAL A 12 -6.55 -18.60 2.48
N GLN A 13 -6.88 -17.32 2.49
CA GLN A 13 -7.97 -16.76 1.70
C GLN A 13 -7.61 -16.75 0.21
N LEU A 14 -6.36 -16.43 -0.12
CA LEU A 14 -5.83 -16.45 -1.47
C LEU A 14 -5.95 -17.84 -2.09
N ARG A 15 -5.55 -18.89 -1.35
CA ARG A 15 -5.69 -20.28 -1.80
C ARG A 15 -7.13 -20.68 -2.04
N GLN A 16 -8.04 -20.32 -1.13
CA GLN A 16 -9.47 -20.59 -1.31
C GLN A 16 -10.04 -19.93 -2.56
N ILE A 17 -9.68 -18.66 -2.82
CA ILE A 17 -10.11 -17.94 -4.02
C ILE A 17 -9.51 -18.59 -5.27
N ALA A 18 -8.24 -18.99 -5.24
CA ALA A 18 -7.58 -19.66 -6.35
C ALA A 18 -8.22 -21.02 -6.67
N GLU A 19 -8.51 -21.85 -5.65
CA GLU A 19 -9.22 -23.12 -5.82
C GLU A 19 -10.59 -22.94 -6.46
N LEU A 20 -11.37 -21.94 -6.00
CA LEU A 20 -12.66 -21.59 -6.60
C LEU A 20 -12.51 -21.13 -8.05
N THR A 21 -11.46 -20.37 -8.34
CA THR A 21 -11.17 -19.87 -9.68
C THR A 21 -10.80 -21.02 -10.63
N VAL A 22 -9.96 -21.97 -10.20
CA VAL A 22 -9.65 -23.18 -10.98
C VAL A 22 -10.90 -23.99 -11.26
N GLN A 23 -11.79 -24.17 -10.28
CA GLN A 23 -13.05 -24.90 -10.46
C GLN A 23 -14.01 -24.21 -11.43
N ALA A 24 -13.97 -22.88 -11.51
CA ALA A 24 -14.81 -22.10 -12.43
C ALA A 24 -14.24 -22.04 -13.86
N LEU A 25 -12.97 -22.36 -14.08
CA LEU A 25 -12.33 -22.34 -15.39
C LEU A 25 -12.64 -23.64 -16.16
N PRO A 26 -13.45 -23.60 -17.25
CA PRO A 26 -13.95 -24.83 -17.86
C PRO A 26 -12.93 -25.58 -18.73
N ASN A 27 -11.75 -25.02 -19.02
CA ASN A 27 -10.89 -25.52 -20.10
C ASN A 27 -9.41 -25.15 -19.94
N VAL A 28 -8.75 -25.70 -18.92
CA VAL A 28 -7.30 -25.92 -19.05
C VAL A 28 -7.15 -27.38 -19.46
N ARG A 29 -6.51 -27.61 -20.62
CA ARG A 29 -6.37 -28.95 -21.18
C ARG A 29 -5.61 -29.80 -20.16
N PRO A 30 -6.21 -30.88 -19.62
CA PRO A 30 -5.50 -31.74 -18.69
C PRO A 30 -4.28 -32.37 -19.38
N PRO A 31 -3.30 -32.86 -18.61
CA PRO A 31 -2.22 -33.70 -19.16
C PRO A 31 -2.82 -34.87 -19.96
N ALA A 32 -2.01 -35.43 -20.88
CA ALA A 32 -2.45 -36.38 -21.90
C ALA A 32 -3.45 -37.44 -21.40
N ALA A 33 -4.39 -37.84 -22.26
CA ALA A 33 -5.39 -38.87 -21.96
C ALA A 33 -4.67 -40.19 -21.55
N GLY A 34 -4.61 -40.44 -20.25
CA GLY A 34 -3.78 -41.50 -19.65
C GLY A 34 -3.00 -41.08 -18.39
N ALA A 35 -3.02 -39.80 -18.02
CA ALA A 35 -2.42 -39.32 -16.77
C ALA A 35 -3.00 -40.04 -15.54
N GLY A 36 -2.11 -40.58 -14.70
CA GLY A 36 -2.43 -41.15 -13.41
C GLY A 36 -2.96 -40.10 -12.43
N THR A 37 -3.61 -40.58 -11.36
CA THR A 37 -4.23 -39.71 -10.34
C THR A 37 -3.25 -38.73 -9.69
N GLU A 38 -1.95 -39.05 -9.66
CA GLU A 38 -0.91 -38.19 -9.09
C GLU A 38 -0.54 -37.04 -10.03
N GLU A 39 -0.41 -37.29 -11.33
CA GLU A 39 -0.13 -36.24 -12.32
C GLU A 39 -1.29 -35.23 -12.42
N LEU A 40 -2.53 -35.71 -12.27
CA LEU A 40 -3.71 -34.83 -12.21
C LEU A 40 -3.70 -33.93 -10.96
N LYS A 41 -3.28 -34.46 -9.80
CA LYS A 41 -3.14 -33.66 -8.57
C LYS A 41 -2.04 -32.61 -8.70
N GLN A 42 -0.88 -32.99 -9.23
CA GLN A 42 0.23 -32.06 -9.43
C GLN A 42 -0.14 -30.95 -10.41
N TRP A 43 -0.85 -31.29 -11.49
CA TRP A 43 -1.35 -30.31 -12.43
C TRP A 43 -2.35 -29.35 -11.77
N HIS A 44 -3.27 -29.86 -10.94
CA HIS A 44 -4.20 -29.02 -10.20
C HIS A 44 -3.48 -28.08 -9.22
N GLU A 45 -2.51 -28.57 -8.45
CA GLU A 45 -1.73 -27.74 -7.50
C GLU A 45 -0.96 -26.63 -8.26
N LEU A 46 -0.42 -26.94 -9.44
CA LEU A 46 0.24 -25.94 -10.29
C LEU A 46 -0.74 -24.86 -10.77
N GLN A 47 -1.97 -25.21 -11.13
CA GLN A 47 -2.98 -24.22 -11.53
C GLN A 47 -3.39 -23.30 -10.38
N VAL A 48 -3.63 -23.88 -9.20
CA VAL A 48 -3.97 -23.12 -8.00
C VAL A 48 -2.83 -22.16 -7.67
N SER A 49 -1.60 -22.66 -7.65
CA SER A 49 -0.41 -21.86 -7.36
C SER A 49 -0.18 -20.74 -8.39
N GLN A 50 -0.47 -20.98 -9.68
CA GLN A 50 -0.33 -19.95 -10.71
C GLN A 50 -1.33 -18.80 -10.49
N ILE A 51 -2.59 -19.13 -10.18
CA ILE A 51 -3.61 -18.12 -9.91
C ILE A 51 -3.29 -17.34 -8.63
N GLU A 52 -2.81 -18.02 -7.59
CA GLU A 52 -2.32 -17.37 -6.37
C GLU A 52 -1.22 -16.34 -6.68
N LEU A 53 -0.22 -16.72 -7.48
CA LEU A 53 0.87 -15.82 -7.89
C LEU A 53 0.37 -14.64 -8.70
N ASP A 54 -0.55 -14.87 -9.64
CA ASP A 54 -1.12 -13.80 -10.46
C ASP A 54 -1.91 -12.79 -9.60
N MET A 55 -2.71 -13.30 -8.65
CA MET A 55 -3.44 -12.47 -7.70
C MET A 55 -2.51 -11.68 -6.77
N GLN A 56 -1.45 -12.30 -6.26
CA GLN A 56 -0.44 -11.61 -5.45
C GLN A 56 0.28 -10.52 -6.26
N ASN A 57 0.62 -10.79 -7.53
CA ASN A 57 1.27 -9.81 -8.39
C ASN A 57 0.36 -8.59 -8.65
N MET A 58 -0.92 -8.82 -8.91
CA MET A 58 -1.91 -7.73 -9.05
C MET A 58 -2.02 -6.91 -7.76
N ALA A 59 -2.10 -7.58 -6.61
CA ALA A 59 -2.12 -6.94 -5.30
C ALA A 59 -0.90 -6.05 -5.06
N LEU A 60 0.29 -6.55 -5.39
CA LEU A 60 1.54 -5.82 -5.25
C LEU A 60 1.56 -4.59 -6.15
N ALA A 61 1.09 -4.70 -7.39
CA ALA A 61 1.00 -3.57 -8.30
C ALA A 61 0.05 -2.49 -7.77
N GLU A 62 -1.12 -2.87 -7.24
CA GLU A 62 -2.06 -1.92 -6.63
C GLU A 62 -1.46 -1.23 -5.40
N LEU A 63 -0.77 -1.97 -4.53
CA LEU A 63 -0.08 -1.43 -3.36
C LEU A 63 1.00 -0.42 -3.74
N GLN A 64 1.76 -0.70 -4.80
CA GLN A 64 2.76 0.23 -5.31
C GLN A 64 2.13 1.53 -5.78
N VAL A 65 1.03 1.45 -6.53
CA VAL A 65 0.30 2.64 -6.99
C VAL A 65 -0.25 3.44 -5.80
N GLU A 66 -0.83 2.80 -4.80
CA GLU A 66 -1.32 3.48 -3.59
C GLU A 66 -0.19 4.18 -2.83
N ARG A 67 0.96 3.51 -2.67
CA ARG A 67 2.16 4.10 -2.07
C ARG A 67 2.62 5.32 -2.86
N ASP A 68 2.76 5.20 -4.18
CA ASP A 68 3.28 6.28 -5.03
C ASP A 68 2.36 7.51 -4.98
N GLN A 69 1.04 7.31 -4.92
CA GLN A 69 0.08 8.39 -4.72
C GLN A 69 0.23 9.06 -3.35
N ALA A 70 0.43 8.27 -2.29
CA ALA A 70 0.65 8.80 -0.94
C ALA A 70 1.97 9.60 -0.86
N GLU A 71 3.04 9.10 -1.50
CA GLU A 71 4.33 9.79 -1.58
C GLU A 71 4.22 11.09 -2.38
N ALA A 72 3.60 11.08 -3.55
CA ALA A 72 3.37 12.29 -4.34
C ALA A 72 2.56 13.35 -3.58
N GLY A 73 1.53 12.91 -2.83
CA GLY A 73 0.75 13.80 -1.97
C GLY A 73 1.59 14.39 -0.82
N ARG A 74 2.42 13.56 -0.18
CA ARG A 74 3.34 14.01 0.88
C ARG A 74 4.36 15.01 0.35
N ASP A 75 4.95 14.75 -0.82
CA ASP A 75 5.97 15.60 -1.42
C ASP A 75 5.37 16.94 -1.87
N SER A 76 4.16 16.91 -2.43
CA SER A 76 3.41 18.13 -2.75
C SER A 76 3.10 18.96 -1.50
N TYR A 77 2.70 18.31 -0.41
CA TYR A 77 2.47 18.99 0.87
C TYR A 77 3.77 19.58 1.44
N ALA A 78 4.88 18.83 1.39
CA ALA A 78 6.18 19.33 1.84
C ALA A 78 6.63 20.54 1.03
N ALA A 79 6.44 20.54 -0.30
CA ALA A 79 6.73 21.70 -1.14
C ALA A 79 5.88 22.92 -0.75
N LEU A 80 4.57 22.74 -0.55
CA LEU A 80 3.66 23.83 -0.15
C LEU A 80 3.88 24.33 1.28
N TYR A 81 4.29 23.47 2.21
CA TYR A 81 4.47 23.83 3.62
C TYR A 81 5.90 24.28 3.91
N ASP A 82 6.90 23.44 3.64
CA ASP A 82 8.29 23.68 4.01
C ASP A 82 8.98 24.70 3.09
N GLN A 83 8.59 24.76 1.80
CA GLN A 83 9.20 25.68 0.82
C GLN A 83 8.36 26.94 0.55
N ALA A 84 7.24 27.13 1.25
CA ALA A 84 6.47 28.36 1.12
C ALA A 84 7.27 29.58 1.59
N PRO A 85 7.14 30.73 0.91
CA PRO A 85 7.75 32.00 1.35
C PRO A 85 7.05 32.59 2.58
N ALA A 86 5.82 32.15 2.88
CA ALA A 86 5.07 32.55 4.07
C ALA A 86 5.42 31.67 5.27
N GLY A 87 5.57 32.28 6.45
CA GLY A 87 5.79 31.56 7.70
C GLY A 87 4.51 30.92 8.23
N TYR A 88 4.49 29.59 8.34
CA TYR A 88 3.39 28.83 8.94
C TYR A 88 3.77 28.33 10.33
N LEU A 89 2.86 28.53 11.28
CA LEU A 89 2.89 27.97 12.63
C LEU A 89 1.61 27.17 12.87
N SER A 90 1.77 25.92 13.29
CA SER A 90 0.69 25.10 13.82
C SER A 90 0.74 25.22 15.35
N LEU A 91 -0.40 25.50 15.98
CA LEU A 91 -0.51 25.67 17.42
C LEU A 91 -1.43 24.58 18.02
N ASP A 92 -1.18 24.20 19.27
CA ASP A 92 -2.14 23.42 20.05
C ASP A 92 -3.26 24.30 20.64
N ALA A 93 -4.15 23.67 21.40
CA ALA A 93 -5.29 24.36 22.02
C ALA A 93 -4.88 25.42 23.06
N ASP A 94 -3.66 25.31 23.63
CA ASP A 94 -3.10 26.26 24.58
C ASP A 94 -2.26 27.35 23.90
N GLY A 95 -2.20 27.36 22.57
CA GLY A 95 -1.46 28.34 21.77
C GLY A 95 0.02 28.04 21.63
N ARG A 96 0.51 26.86 22.06
CA ARG A 96 1.91 26.48 21.90
C ARG A 96 2.17 25.96 20.51
N ILE A 97 3.31 26.34 19.94
CA ILE A 97 3.76 25.87 18.63
C ILE A 97 3.95 24.35 18.68
N THR A 98 3.26 23.63 17.81
CA THR A 98 3.45 22.18 17.58
C THR A 98 4.28 21.92 16.34
N ARG A 99 4.23 22.82 15.35
CA ARG A 99 5.05 22.76 14.14
C ARG A 99 5.27 24.16 13.57
N ALA A 100 6.43 24.36 12.95
CA ALA A 100 6.74 25.54 12.16
C ALA A 100 7.30 25.11 10.79
N ASN A 101 7.20 25.96 9.77
CA ASN A 101 7.90 25.74 8.50
C ASN A 101 9.23 26.52 8.44
N GLN A 102 10.02 26.29 7.40
CA GLN A 102 11.34 26.92 7.23
C GLN A 102 11.25 28.46 7.22
N ALA A 103 10.27 29.03 6.53
CA ALA A 103 10.08 30.47 6.48
C ALA A 103 9.77 31.06 7.86
N ALA A 104 8.96 30.40 8.69
CA ALA A 104 8.69 30.84 10.06
C ALA A 104 9.95 30.83 10.93
N ALA A 105 10.81 29.81 10.79
CA ALA A 105 12.09 29.75 11.49
C ALA A 105 13.02 30.90 11.11
N VAL A 106 13.12 31.22 9.81
CA VAL A 106 13.87 32.36 9.30
C VAL A 106 13.32 33.68 9.84
N LEU A 107 11.99 33.88 9.77
CA LEU A 107 11.33 35.10 10.25
C LEU A 107 11.49 35.30 11.76
N LEU A 108 11.48 34.22 12.54
CA LEU A 108 11.66 34.25 13.99
C LEU A 108 13.14 34.22 14.42
N ALA A 109 14.08 34.17 13.46
CA ALA A 109 15.52 34.05 13.68
C ALA A 109 15.90 32.92 14.67
N ARG A 110 15.24 31.76 14.53
CA ARG A 110 15.42 30.59 15.40
C ARG A 110 15.50 29.31 14.59
N ALA A 111 16.15 28.28 15.13
CA ALA A 111 16.15 26.96 14.53
C ALA A 111 14.75 26.32 14.63
N LEU A 112 14.38 25.48 13.66
CA LEU A 112 13.11 24.75 13.65
C LEU A 112 12.90 23.94 14.92
N ASP A 113 13.96 23.27 15.40
CA ASP A 113 13.92 22.42 16.59
C ASP A 113 13.69 23.21 17.89
N ASP A 114 13.94 24.52 17.88
CA ASP A 114 13.76 25.39 19.05
C ASP A 114 12.34 25.93 19.18
N LEU A 115 11.51 25.82 18.13
CA LEU A 115 10.19 26.45 18.07
C LEU A 115 9.08 25.66 18.78
N PRO A 116 9.02 24.32 18.74
CA PRO A 116 7.99 23.56 19.44
C PRO A 116 7.91 23.88 20.94
N GLY A 117 6.68 23.95 21.46
CA GLY A 117 6.38 24.21 22.87
C GLY A 117 6.38 25.69 23.28
N ARG A 118 6.82 26.61 22.41
CA ARG A 118 6.78 28.06 22.67
C ARG A 118 5.41 28.64 22.37
N GLY A 119 4.94 29.55 23.22
CA GLY A 119 3.64 30.24 23.15
C GLY A 119 3.52 31.16 24.35
#